data_AF-A0A6I1W180-F1
#
_entry.id   AF-A0A6I1W180-F1
#
_cell.length_a   1.000
_cell.length_b   1.000
_cell.length_c   1.000
_cell.angle_alpha   90.00
_cell.angle_beta   90.00
_cell.angle_gamma   90.00
#
_symmetry.space_group_name_H-M   'P 1'
#
loop_
_entity.id
_entity.type
_entity.pdbx_description
1 polymer ?
#
loop_
_entity_poly.entity_id
_entity_poly.type
_entity_poly.pdbx_seq_one_letter_code
_entity_poly.pdbx_strand_id
1 'polypeptide(L)' 'MTDSSFVPLTAIDCTIPALLIDRHAPLDVLHANAAARVLAVTQLMESFSSREVQEA' A
#
# COMPACT_ATOMS: atom_id res chain seq x y z
N MET A 1 -23.54 11.65 10.90
CA MET A 1 -22.23 11.25 10.34
C MET A 1 -22.47 10.30 9.20
N THR A 2 -22.11 10.67 7.97
CA THR A 2 -22.12 9.73 6.83
C THR A 2 -21.00 8.72 7.04
N ASP A 3 -21.34 7.45 7.20
CA ASP A 3 -20.37 6.39 7.38
C ASP A 3 -19.63 6.15 6.05
N SER A 4 -18.33 6.41 6.02
CA SER A 4 -17.58 6.70 4.79
C SER A 4 -17.31 5.55 3.79
N SER A 5 -17.84 4.33 3.81
CA SER A 5 -17.45 3.17 2.95
C SER A 5 -15.94 2.77 2.85
N PHE A 6 -15.00 3.70 2.99
CA PHE A 6 -13.56 3.52 2.94
C PHE A 6 -12.94 3.95 4.26
N VAL A 7 -11.92 3.24 4.69
CA VAL A 7 -11.06 3.61 5.81
C VAL A 7 -9.78 4.21 5.24
N PRO A 8 -9.48 5.48 5.52
CA PRO A 8 -8.21 6.06 5.10
C PRO A 8 -7.07 5.49 5.95
N LEU A 9 -6.01 5.07 5.28
CA LEU A 9 -4.72 4.77 5.90
C LEU A 9 -3.77 5.94 5.61
N THR A 10 -3.39 6.61 6.68
CA THR A 10 -2.45 7.74 6.68
C THR A 10 -1.02 7.24 6.82
N ALA A 11 -0.06 8.02 6.33
CA ALA A 11 1.35 7.78 6.65
C ALA A 11 1.63 8.13 8.12
N ILE A 12 2.80 7.72 8.63
CA ILE A 12 3.20 7.92 10.04
C ILE A 12 3.13 9.41 10.43
N ASP A 13 3.57 10.30 9.54
CA ASP A 13 3.69 11.74 9.81
C ASP A 13 2.81 12.62 8.90
N CYS A 14 1.78 12.06 8.24
CA CYS A 14 0.95 12.80 7.30
C CYS A 14 -0.53 12.49 7.49
N THR A 15 -1.38 13.52 7.59
CA THR A 15 -2.84 13.36 7.72
C THR A 15 -3.55 13.12 6.38
N ILE A 16 -2.85 13.31 5.25
CA ILE A 16 -3.38 13.04 3.92
C ILE A 16 -3.43 11.51 3.74
N PRO A 17 -4.59 10.92 3.39
CA PRO A 17 -4.69 9.49 3.14
C PRO A 17 -3.75 9.05 2.02
N ALA A 18 -2.84 8.15 2.31
CA ALA A 18 -1.96 7.53 1.32
C ALA A 18 -2.64 6.32 0.64
N LEU A 19 -3.63 5.74 1.31
CA LEU A 19 -4.38 4.60 0.83
C LEU A 19 -5.82 4.64 1.37
N LEU A 20 -6.77 4.13 0.59
CA LEU A 20 -8.14 3.87 1.02
C LEU A 20 -8.39 2.36 1.07
N ILE A 21 -8.98 1.88 2.17
CA ILE A 21 -9.37 0.47 2.36
C ILE A 21 -10.89 0.39 2.31
N ASP A 22 -11.45 -0.39 1.38
CA ASP A 22 -12.89 -0.67 1.38
C ASP A 22 -13.25 -1.51 2.61
N ARG A 23 -14.11 -0.99 3.49
CA ARG A 23 -14.51 -1.68 4.72
C ARG A 23 -15.50 -2.82 4.49
N HIS A 24 -16.15 -2.82 3.34
CA HIS A 24 -17.17 -3.81 2.99
C HIS A 24 -16.60 -4.93 2.11
N ALA A 25 -15.33 -4.82 1.71
CA ALA A 25 -14.64 -5.86 0.98
C ALA A 25 -14.48 -7.13 1.84
N PRO A 26 -14.67 -8.33 1.26
CA PRO A 26 -14.35 -9.59 1.91
C PRO A 26 -12.89 -9.67 2.38
N LEU A 27 -12.63 -10.42 3.45
CA LEU A 27 -11.31 -10.50 4.08
C LEU A 27 -10.24 -11.07 3.13
N ASP A 28 -10.60 -12.05 2.31
CA ASP A 28 -9.72 -12.65 1.30
C ASP A 28 -9.33 -11.63 0.22
N VAL A 29 -10.27 -10.78 -0.21
CA VAL A 29 -10.00 -9.68 -1.16
C VAL A 29 -9.07 -8.64 -0.53
N LEU A 30 -9.31 -8.28 0.74
CA LEU A 30 -8.43 -7.37 1.48
C LEU A 30 -7.01 -7.93 1.61
N HIS A 31 -6.89 -9.22 1.94
CA HIS A 31 -5.60 -9.89 2.06
C HIS A 31 -4.86 -9.97 0.73
N ALA A 32 -5.53 -10.38 -0.35
CA ALA A 32 -4.94 -10.43 -1.68
C ALA A 32 -4.44 -9.06 -2.14
N ASN A 33 -5.23 -8.00 -1.93
CA ASN A 33 -4.84 -6.63 -2.25
C ASN A 33 -3.65 -6.15 -1.41
N ALA A 34 -3.60 -6.49 -0.13
CA ALA A 34 -2.47 -6.16 0.74
C ALA A 34 -1.19 -6.87 0.26
N ALA A 35 -1.27 -8.18 0.00
CA ALA A 35 -0.15 -8.99 -0.47
C ALA A 35 0.41 -8.48 -1.81
N ALA A 36 -0.47 -8.22 -2.79
CA ALA A 36 -0.08 -7.69 -4.10
C ALA A 36 0.67 -6.36 -3.99
N ARG A 37 0.23 -5.47 -3.09
CA ARG A 37 0.85 -4.15 -2.89
C ARG A 37 2.19 -4.24 -2.18
N VAL A 38 2.31 -5.08 -1.15
CA VAL A 38 3.59 -5.33 -0.48
C VAL A 38 4.59 -5.89 -1.50
N LEU A 39 4.18 -6.89 -2.28
CA LEU A 39 5.03 -7.47 -3.33
C LEU A 39 5.50 -6.42 -4.34
N ALA A 40 4.58 -5.59 -4.86
CA ALA A 40 4.94 -4.56 -5.83
C ALA A 40 5.95 -3.54 -5.27
N VAL A 41 5.78 -3.10 -4.01
CA VAL A 41 6.73 -2.19 -3.36
C VAL A 41 8.08 -2.87 -3.15
N THR A 42 8.10 -4.13 -2.71
CA THR A 42 9.35 -4.91 -2.57
C THR A 42 10.10 -4.99 -3.89
N GLN A 43 9.43 -5.39 -4.97
CA GLN A 43 10.05 -5.50 -6.30
C GLN A 43 10.57 -4.15 -6.80
N LEU A 44 9.87 -3.06 -6.51
CA LEU A 44 10.31 -1.70 -6.85
C LEU A 44 11.59 -1.34 -6.07
N MET A 45 11.65 -1.62 -4.78
CA MET A 45 12.85 -1.37 -3.95
C MET A 45 14.04 -2.24 -4.38
N GLU A 46 13.80 -3.51 -4.73
CA GLU A 46 14.83 -4.40 -5.29
C GLU A 46 15.39 -3.85 -6.61
N SER A 47 14.53 -3.30 -7.47
CA SER A 47 14.93 -2.64 -8.71
C SER A 47 15.80 -1.41 -8.44
N PHE A 48 15.44 -0.57 -7.47
CA PHE A 48 16.28 0.57 -7.08
C PHE A 48 17.64 0.14 -6.53
N SER A 49 17.67 -0.83 -5.62
CA SER A 49 18.91 -1.38 -5.07
C SER A 49 19.80 -1.98 -6.16
N SER A 50 19.22 -2.72 -7.12
CA SER A 50 19.97 -3.31 -8.23
C SER A 50 20.60 -2.26 -9.14
N ARG A 51 19.92 -1.12 -9.33
CA ARG A 51 20.42 0.00 -10.14
C ARG A 51 21.50 0.79 -9.41
N GLU A 52 21.36 1.05 -8.12
CA GLU A 52 22.41 1.70 -7.31
C GLU A 52 23.71 0.90 -7.33
N VAL A 53 23.64 -0.44 -7.24
CA VAL A 53 24.82 -1.32 -7.33
C VAL A 53 25.48 -1.26 -8.71
N GLN A 54 24.71 -0.98 -9.78
CA GLN A 54 25.24 -0.91 -11.14
C GLN A 54 25.89 0.44 -11.47
N GLU A 55 25.55 1.48 -10.71
CA GLU A 55 26.12 2.83 -10.83
C GLU A 55 27.34 3.07 -9.91
N ALA A 56 27.68 2.11 -9.04
CA ALA A 56 28.82 2.13 -8.11
C ALA A 56 30.05 1.37 -8.64
#